data_AF-A0A921F5Y7-F1
#
_entry.id   AF-A0A921F5Y7-F1
#
_cell.length_a   1.000
_cell.length_b   1.000
_cell.length_c   1.000
_cell.angle_alpha   90.00
_cell.angle_beta   90.00
_cell.angle_gamma   90.00
#
_symmetry.space_group_name_H-M   'P 1'
#
loop_
_entity.id
_entity.type
_entity.pdbx_description
1 polymer ?
#
loop_
_entity_poly.entity_id
_entity_poly.type
_entity_poly.pdbx_seq_one_letter_code
_entity_poly.pdbx_strand_id
1 'polypeptide(L)'
;ALSVGKAYWIWLLIFVILTVAFQYWLGHFQLETIQRLLLVAIFASLTVWFSLQVNQGLKEIWGRVRPYELNKTQSNFTNWLTINGVTGHMSFPSGHTQAATLLIVFSWFFKGKTQKVWWISGIVYGALMGLSRVVIGAHFMSDVVFSFFLTAVIIYIFRQLYYQYADEKQSKEMK
;
A
#
# COMPACT_ATOMS: atom_id res chain seq x y z
N ALA A 1 31.07 27.01 -7.79
CA ALA A 1 30.47 26.00 -6.88
C ALA A 1 30.58 26.51 -5.44
N LEU A 2 29.56 26.29 -4.60
CA LEU A 2 29.65 26.56 -3.16
C LEU A 2 30.75 25.68 -2.54
N SER A 3 31.51 26.20 -1.58
CA SER A 3 32.45 25.35 -0.84
C SER A 3 31.67 24.32 -0.02
N VAL A 4 32.23 23.11 0.10
CA VAL A 4 31.62 21.99 0.83
C VAL A 4 31.20 22.41 2.25
N GLY A 5 32.04 23.20 2.95
CA GLY A 5 31.70 23.74 4.26
C GLY A 5 30.47 24.66 4.27
N LYS A 6 30.33 25.55 3.29
CA LYS A 6 29.15 26.43 3.17
C LYS A 6 27.89 25.63 2.86
N ALA A 7 28.00 24.57 2.05
CA ALA A 7 26.87 23.68 1.78
C ALA A 7 26.38 22.97 3.05
N TYR A 8 27.28 22.46 3.89
CA TYR A 8 26.91 21.82 5.17
C TYR A 8 26.18 22.79 6.11
N TRP A 9 26.64 24.03 6.24
CA TRP A 9 25.98 25.04 7.07
C TRP A 9 24.58 25.40 6.56
N ILE A 10 24.39 25.50 5.25
CA ILE A 10 23.07 25.73 4.65
C ILE A 10 22.13 24.55 4.95
N TRP A 11 22.59 23.32 4.77
CA TRP A 11 21.79 22.13 5.07
C TRP A 11 21.42 22.02 6.55
N LEU A 12 22.35 22.32 7.44
CA LEU A 12 22.09 22.33 8.88
C LEU A 12 21.04 23.39 9.23
N LEU A 13 21.15 24.60 8.68
CA LEU A 13 20.18 25.67 8.91
C LEU A 13 18.78 25.29 8.43
N ILE A 14 18.68 24.72 7.22
CA ILE A 14 17.42 24.22 6.68
C ILE A 14 16.85 23.13 7.59
N PHE A 15 17.66 22.17 8.02
CA PHE A 15 17.22 21.10 8.91
C PHE A 15 16.68 21.63 10.25
N VAL A 16 17.37 22.61 10.86
CA VAL A 16 16.92 23.24 12.11
C VAL A 16 15.61 23.99 11.90
N ILE A 17 15.49 24.80 10.83
CA ILE A 17 14.26 25.54 10.53
C ILE A 17 13.09 24.58 10.33
N LEU A 18 13.27 23.53 9.54
CA LEU A 18 12.23 22.53 9.28
C LEU A 18 11.84 21.80 10.57
N THR A 19 12.81 21.47 11.43
CA THR A 19 12.57 20.81 12.71
C THR A 19 11.77 21.69 13.67
N VAL A 20 12.14 22.97 13.80
CA VAL A 20 11.42 23.92 14.66
C VAL A 20 10.01 24.18 14.13
N ALA A 21 9.87 24.38 12.82
CA ALA A 21 8.56 24.57 12.18
C ALA A 21 7.66 23.34 12.38
N PHE A 22 8.22 22.13 12.27
CA PHE A 22 7.49 20.89 12.49
C PHE A 22 7.09 20.70 13.96
N GLN A 23 7.98 21.00 14.91
CA GLN A 23 7.66 20.95 16.34
C GLN A 23 6.59 21.97 16.73
N TYR A 24 6.68 23.20 16.22
CA TYR A 24 5.66 24.23 16.41
C TYR A 24 4.31 23.76 15.87
N TRP A 25 4.29 23.21 14.65
CA TRP A 25 3.09 22.65 14.04
C TRP A 25 2.50 21.49 14.85
N LEU A 26 3.33 20.58 15.35
CA LEU A 26 2.91 19.48 16.22
C LEU A 26 2.36 19.96 17.56
N GLY A 27 2.86 21.08 18.08
CA GLY A 27 2.38 21.69 19.32
C GLY A 27 0.91 22.11 19.28
N HIS A 28 0.29 22.22 18.09
CA HIS A 28 -1.15 22.48 17.93
C HIS A 28 -2.02 21.23 18.10
N PHE A 29 -1.44 20.03 18.18
CA PHE A 29 -2.18 18.78 18.30
C PHE A 29 -2.10 18.21 19.70
N GLN A 30 -3.24 17.71 20.19
CA GLN A 30 -3.29 16.98 21.46
C GLN A 30 -2.46 15.70 21.38
N LEU A 31 -1.73 15.38 22.47
CA LEU A 31 -0.86 14.20 22.56
C LEU A 31 -1.62 12.89 22.23
N GLU A 32 -2.87 12.77 22.69
CA GLU A 32 -3.75 11.63 22.39
C GLU A 32 -3.99 11.46 20.88
N THR A 33 -4.15 12.58 20.15
CA THR A 33 -4.32 12.55 18.70
C THR A 33 -3.03 12.12 18.01
N ILE A 34 -1.87 12.61 18.47
CA ILE A 34 -0.57 12.18 17.95
C ILE A 34 -0.36 10.68 18.18
N GLN A 35 -0.59 10.19 19.39
CA GLN A 35 -0.46 8.77 19.72
C GLN A 35 -1.39 7.88 18.88
N ARG A 36 -2.65 8.30 18.69
CA ARG A 36 -3.60 7.60 17.82
C ARG A 36 -3.11 7.55 16.38
N LEU A 37 -2.64 8.67 15.83
CA LEU A 37 -2.16 8.75 14.44
C LEU A 37 -0.87 7.96 14.24
N LEU A 38 0.04 7.93 15.22
CA LEU A 38 1.23 7.09 15.20
C LEU A 38 0.86 5.60 15.19
N LEU A 39 -0.10 5.19 16.01
CA LEU A 39 -0.57 3.81 16.02
C LEU A 39 -1.20 3.42 14.67
N VAL A 40 -2.05 4.28 14.11
CA VAL A 40 -2.60 4.10 12.76
C VAL A 40 -1.48 4.00 11.72
N ALA A 41 -0.45 4.85 11.81
CA ALA A 41 0.69 4.84 10.89
C ALA A 41 1.49 3.54 10.94
N ILE A 42 1.69 2.97 12.14
CA ILE A 42 2.35 1.67 12.31
C ILE A 42 1.54 0.58 11.60
N PHE A 43 0.24 0.45 11.93
CA PHE A 43 -0.60 -0.58 11.31
C PHE A 43 -0.76 -0.38 9.81
N ALA A 44 -0.90 0.86 9.34
CA ALA A 44 -0.92 1.19 7.92
C ALA A 44 0.37 0.76 7.21
N SER A 45 1.54 1.06 7.80
CA SER A 45 2.83 0.69 7.23
C SER A 45 3.02 -0.83 7.19
N LEU A 46 2.63 -1.53 8.26
CA LEU A 46 2.66 -2.99 8.31
C LEU A 46 1.73 -3.61 7.25
N THR A 47 0.55 -3.02 7.03
CA THR A 47 -0.39 -3.46 5.98
C THR A 47 0.23 -3.35 4.59
N VAL A 48 0.85 -2.19 4.29
CA VAL A 48 1.53 -1.95 3.01
C VAL A 48 2.69 -2.92 2.84
N TRP A 49 3.57 -3.04 3.84
CA TRP A 49 4.71 -3.95 3.81
C TRP A 49 4.28 -5.40 3.59
N PHE A 50 3.32 -5.89 4.38
CA PHE A 50 2.83 -7.27 4.26
C PHE A 50 2.18 -7.53 2.90
N SER A 51 1.36 -6.58 2.41
CA SER A 51 0.77 -6.70 1.07
C SER A 51 1.82 -6.76 -0.03
N LEU A 52 2.94 -6.04 0.09
CA LEU A 52 4.04 -6.10 -0.87
C LEU A 52 4.75 -7.45 -0.83
N GLN A 53 5.04 -7.97 0.38
CA GLN A 53 5.69 -9.29 0.53
C GLN A 53 4.82 -10.40 -0.06
N VAL A 54 3.52 -10.40 0.23
CA VAL A 54 2.58 -11.38 -0.33
C VAL A 54 2.49 -11.26 -1.85
N ASN A 55 2.39 -10.04 -2.40
CA ASN A 55 2.32 -9.86 -3.86
C ASN A 55 3.60 -10.36 -4.55
N GLN A 56 4.76 -9.98 -4.03
CA GLN A 56 6.06 -10.37 -4.57
C GLN A 56 6.28 -11.89 -4.48
N GLY A 57 6.01 -12.50 -3.33
CA GLY A 57 6.15 -13.94 -3.16
C GLY A 57 5.21 -14.73 -4.08
N LEU A 58 3.95 -14.29 -4.21
CA LEU A 58 3.03 -14.91 -5.16
C LEU A 58 3.52 -14.76 -6.60
N LYS A 59 4.02 -13.58 -6.99
CA LYS A 59 4.57 -13.34 -8.34
C LYS A 59 5.68 -14.32 -8.69
N GLU A 60 6.66 -14.47 -7.80
CA GLU A 60 7.82 -15.32 -8.01
C GLU A 60 7.45 -16.79 -8.17
N ILE A 61 6.47 -17.25 -7.39
CA ILE A 61 6.05 -18.66 -7.38
C ILE A 61 5.07 -18.97 -8.52
N TRP A 62 4.25 -18.00 -8.96
CA TRP A 62 3.23 -18.25 -9.98
C TRP A 62 3.82 -18.47 -11.38
N GLY A 63 4.88 -17.74 -11.71
CA GLY A 63 5.58 -17.90 -12.99
C GLY A 63 4.70 -17.70 -14.21
N ARG A 64 3.62 -16.90 -14.10
CA ARG A 64 2.62 -16.73 -15.15
C ARG A 64 3.08 -15.72 -16.20
N VAL A 65 3.06 -16.14 -17.46
CA VAL A 65 3.31 -15.31 -18.66
C VAL A 65 2.32 -14.16 -18.75
N ARG A 66 2.75 -12.96 -19.19
CA ARG A 66 1.85 -11.80 -19.41
C ARG A 66 1.15 -11.87 -20.77
N PRO A 67 0.03 -11.16 -21.00
CA PRO A 67 -0.64 -11.17 -22.29
C PRO A 67 0.27 -10.75 -23.46
N TYR A 68 1.13 -9.75 -23.28
CA TYR A 68 2.09 -9.33 -24.31
C TYR A 68 3.26 -10.32 -24.50
N GLU A 69 3.44 -11.31 -23.62
CA GLU A 69 4.48 -12.35 -23.69
C GLU A 69 3.95 -13.65 -24.32
N LEU A 70 2.67 -13.68 -24.72
CA LEU A 70 2.09 -14.84 -25.40
C LEU A 70 2.77 -15.07 -26.75
N ASN A 71 3.08 -16.32 -27.04
CA ASN A 71 3.58 -16.70 -28.36
C ASN A 71 2.45 -16.64 -29.41
N LYS A 72 2.81 -16.70 -30.70
CA LYS A 72 1.83 -16.59 -31.80
C LYS A 72 0.70 -17.63 -31.72
N THR A 73 0.99 -18.82 -31.22
CA THR A 73 0.02 -19.92 -31.06
C THR A 73 -0.74 -19.86 -29.72
N GLN A 74 -0.41 -18.90 -28.86
CA GLN A 74 -0.86 -18.74 -27.47
C GLN A 74 -0.74 -19.99 -26.61
N SER A 75 0.13 -20.94 -26.97
CA SER A 75 0.25 -22.24 -26.30
C SER A 75 0.93 -22.14 -24.93
N ASN A 76 1.58 -21.01 -24.64
CA ASN A 76 2.18 -20.71 -23.33
C ASN A 76 1.21 -19.98 -22.38
N PHE A 77 -0.07 -19.84 -22.75
CA PHE A 77 -1.09 -19.35 -21.83
C PHE A 77 -1.33 -20.36 -20.70
N THR A 78 -1.41 -19.87 -19.47
CA THR A 78 -1.80 -20.68 -18.31
C THR A 78 -2.94 -19.99 -17.57
N ASN A 79 -3.84 -20.78 -17.00
CA ASN A 79 -4.88 -20.28 -16.11
C ASN A 79 -4.24 -19.70 -14.82
N TRP A 80 -4.91 -18.75 -14.17
CA TRP A 80 -4.46 -18.18 -12.90
C TRP A 80 -4.51 -19.17 -11.72
N LEU A 81 -5.21 -20.30 -11.84
CA LEU A 81 -5.19 -21.39 -10.86
C LEU A 81 -3.94 -22.29 -11.01
N THR A 82 -3.18 -22.15 -12.10
CA THR A 82 -1.98 -22.93 -12.35
C THR A 82 -0.76 -22.20 -11.79
N ILE A 83 -0.05 -22.87 -10.89
CA ILE A 83 1.25 -22.43 -10.37
C ILE A 83 2.33 -23.04 -11.25
N ASN A 84 3.04 -22.20 -12.04
CA ASN A 84 4.06 -22.67 -12.98
C ASN A 84 5.46 -22.79 -12.35
N GLY A 85 5.63 -22.31 -11.12
CA GLY A 85 6.92 -22.25 -10.44
C GLY A 85 7.74 -21.03 -10.85
N VAL A 86 9.04 -21.05 -10.52
CA VAL A 86 9.96 -19.93 -10.75
C VAL A 86 10.41 -19.92 -12.22
N THR A 87 9.59 -19.34 -13.10
CA THR A 87 9.85 -19.26 -14.55
C THR A 87 10.47 -17.93 -14.98
N GLY A 88 10.53 -16.94 -14.08
CA GLY A 88 10.90 -15.55 -14.39
C GLY A 88 9.73 -14.69 -14.90
N HIS A 89 8.57 -15.29 -15.21
CA HIS A 89 7.38 -14.54 -15.62
C HIS A 89 6.56 -14.06 -14.42
N MET A 90 6.18 -12.78 -14.43
CA MET A 90 5.61 -12.09 -13.25
C MET A 90 4.25 -11.42 -13.57
N SER A 91 3.33 -12.13 -14.23
CA SER A 91 1.97 -11.63 -14.52
C SER A 91 1.07 -11.64 -13.28
N PHE A 92 0.92 -12.79 -12.63
CA PHE A 92 -0.01 -12.94 -11.50
C PHE A 92 0.73 -12.82 -10.16
N PRO A 93 0.18 -12.12 -9.14
CA PRO A 93 -0.90 -11.13 -9.21
C PRO A 93 -0.43 -9.76 -9.74
N SER A 94 -1.37 -8.84 -10.00
CA SER A 94 -1.05 -7.49 -10.50
C SER A 94 -0.55 -6.52 -9.40
N GLY A 95 0.76 -6.24 -9.37
CA GLY A 95 1.36 -5.29 -8.42
C GLY A 95 0.83 -3.85 -8.53
N HIS A 96 0.50 -3.37 -9.74
CA HIS A 96 -0.08 -2.04 -9.93
C HIS A 96 -1.48 -1.93 -9.31
N THR A 97 -2.29 -2.98 -9.47
CA THR A 97 -3.63 -3.05 -8.87
C THR A 97 -3.53 -3.09 -7.34
N GLN A 98 -2.61 -3.90 -6.80
CA GLN A 98 -2.31 -3.94 -5.37
C GLN A 98 -1.89 -2.56 -4.83
N ALA A 99 -0.90 -1.92 -5.45
CA ALA A 99 -0.41 -0.62 -5.02
C ALA A 99 -1.50 0.47 -5.04
N ALA A 100 -2.33 0.49 -6.09
CA ALA A 100 -3.45 1.42 -6.17
C ALA A 100 -4.54 1.14 -5.12
N THR A 101 -4.85 -0.13 -4.87
CA THR A 101 -5.86 -0.53 -3.86
C THR A 101 -5.43 -0.17 -2.44
N LEU A 102 -4.11 -0.17 -2.16
CA LEU A 102 -3.57 0.28 -0.86
C LEU A 102 -3.89 1.74 -0.51
N LEU A 103 -4.34 2.56 -1.47
CA LEU A 103 -4.84 3.91 -1.19
C LEU A 103 -6.00 3.90 -0.17
N ILE A 104 -6.74 2.80 -0.05
CA ILE A 104 -7.79 2.62 0.97
C ILE A 104 -7.23 2.82 2.39
N VAL A 105 -5.96 2.49 2.65
CA VAL A 105 -5.31 2.62 3.97
C VAL A 105 -5.29 4.08 4.45
N PHE A 106 -5.25 5.06 3.54
CA PHE A 106 -5.32 6.48 3.92
C PHE A 106 -6.62 6.82 4.66
N SER A 107 -7.70 6.09 4.42
CA SER A 107 -8.97 6.30 5.13
C SER A 107 -8.83 6.14 6.65
N TRP A 108 -7.84 5.38 7.14
CA TRP A 108 -7.66 5.11 8.57
C TRP A 108 -7.19 6.34 9.36
N PHE A 109 -6.59 7.32 8.68
CA PHE A 109 -6.11 8.56 9.29
C PHE A 109 -7.21 9.60 9.52
N PHE A 110 -8.39 9.40 8.91
CA PHE A 110 -9.49 10.35 8.93
C PHE A 110 -10.73 9.79 9.64
N LYS A 111 -11.66 10.68 9.96
CA LYS A 111 -12.99 10.33 10.51
C LYS A 111 -14.10 10.92 9.64
N GLY A 112 -15.32 10.39 9.78
CA GLY A 112 -16.52 10.96 9.16
C GLY A 112 -16.49 10.96 7.63
N LYS A 113 -16.83 12.10 7.00
CA LYS A 113 -16.93 12.20 5.53
C LYS A 113 -15.59 11.97 4.84
N THR A 114 -14.50 12.51 5.37
CA THR A 114 -13.16 12.39 4.78
C THR A 114 -12.66 10.95 4.76
N GLN A 115 -12.95 10.16 5.81
CA GLN A 115 -12.68 8.72 5.83
C GLN A 115 -13.39 8.00 4.67
N LYS A 116 -14.69 8.27 4.48
CA LYS A 116 -15.47 7.67 3.39
C LYS A 116 -14.92 8.05 2.02
N VAL A 117 -14.52 9.31 1.82
CA VAL A 117 -13.92 9.78 0.57
C VAL A 117 -12.66 8.98 0.24
N TRP A 118 -11.71 8.86 1.17
CA TRP A 118 -10.48 8.09 0.92
C TRP A 118 -10.74 6.60 0.69
N TRP A 119 -11.71 6.03 1.39
CA TRP A 119 -12.10 4.63 1.19
C TRP A 119 -12.66 4.39 -0.22
N ILE A 120 -13.60 5.22 -0.67
CA ILE A 120 -14.18 5.16 -2.02
C ILE A 120 -13.11 5.43 -3.08
N SER A 121 -12.30 6.47 -2.89
CA SER A 121 -11.22 6.83 -3.81
C SER A 121 -10.24 5.68 -3.99
N GLY A 122 -9.88 4.96 -2.93
CA GLY A 122 -9.00 3.80 -3.03
C GLY A 122 -9.61 2.63 -3.81
N ILE A 123 -10.90 2.37 -3.64
CA ILE A 123 -11.62 1.34 -4.42
C ILE A 123 -11.66 1.73 -5.90
N VAL A 124 -12.10 2.95 -6.20
CA VAL A 124 -12.23 3.44 -7.58
C VAL A 124 -10.86 3.48 -8.26
N TYR A 125 -9.83 3.99 -7.57
CA TYR A 125 -8.48 4.06 -8.11
C TYR A 125 -7.89 2.67 -8.33
N GLY A 126 -8.06 1.73 -7.39
CA GLY A 126 -7.65 0.33 -7.55
C GLY A 126 -8.29 -0.33 -8.78
N ALA A 127 -9.59 -0.14 -8.97
CA ALA A 127 -10.33 -0.67 -10.12
C ALA A 127 -9.88 -0.04 -11.45
N LEU A 128 -9.75 1.29 -11.52
CA LEU A 128 -9.31 2.00 -12.72
C LEU A 128 -7.87 1.65 -13.08
N MET A 129 -6.97 1.59 -12.09
CA MET A 129 -5.58 1.17 -12.30
C MET A 129 -5.53 -0.25 -12.83
N GLY A 130 -6.28 -1.18 -12.21
CA GLY A 130 -6.39 -2.56 -12.67
C GLY A 130 -6.86 -2.67 -14.12
N LEU A 131 -7.96 -1.98 -14.45
CA LEU A 131 -8.49 -1.94 -15.81
C LEU A 131 -7.47 -1.40 -16.80
N SER A 132 -6.73 -0.35 -16.45
CA SER A 132 -5.66 0.19 -17.31
C SER A 132 -4.61 -0.87 -17.66
N ARG A 133 -4.30 -1.78 -16.72
CA ARG A 133 -3.32 -2.85 -16.96
C ARG A 133 -3.83 -3.93 -17.91
N VAL A 134 -5.13 -4.16 -17.93
CA VAL A 134 -5.78 -5.07 -18.89
C VAL A 134 -5.77 -4.42 -20.28
N VAL A 135 -6.14 -3.15 -20.38
CA VAL A 135 -6.21 -2.41 -21.65
C VAL A 135 -4.86 -2.39 -22.38
N ILE A 136 -3.75 -2.18 -21.65
CA ILE A 136 -2.41 -2.20 -22.25
C ILE A 136 -1.82 -3.61 -22.42
N GLY A 137 -2.57 -4.67 -22.12
CA GLY A 137 -2.12 -6.05 -22.25
C GLY A 137 -1.03 -6.47 -21.24
N ALA A 138 -0.86 -5.74 -20.14
CA ALA A 138 0.16 -6.06 -19.13
C ALA A 138 -0.27 -7.15 -18.16
N HIS A 139 -1.57 -7.34 -17.96
CA HIS A 139 -2.15 -8.32 -17.03
C HIS A 139 -3.44 -8.89 -17.59
N PHE A 140 -3.73 -10.15 -17.26
CA PHE A 140 -5.06 -10.72 -17.47
C PHE A 140 -6.05 -10.16 -16.45
N MET A 141 -7.34 -10.15 -16.79
CA MET A 141 -8.40 -9.71 -15.86
C MET A 141 -8.35 -10.47 -14.52
N SER A 142 -8.03 -11.76 -14.55
CA SER A 142 -7.87 -12.58 -13.33
C SER A 142 -6.75 -12.08 -12.42
N ASP A 143 -5.64 -11.58 -12.98
CA ASP A 143 -4.51 -11.07 -12.20
C ASP A 143 -4.89 -9.81 -11.43
N VAL A 144 -5.75 -8.99 -12.07
CA VAL A 144 -6.26 -7.73 -11.53
C VAL A 144 -7.31 -7.99 -10.46
N VAL A 145 -8.34 -8.78 -10.78
CA VAL A 145 -9.43 -9.09 -9.86
C VAL A 145 -8.90 -9.77 -8.60
N PHE A 146 -8.07 -10.80 -8.76
CA PHE A 146 -7.47 -11.48 -7.60
C PHE A 146 -6.63 -10.52 -6.77
N SER A 147 -5.78 -9.70 -7.41
CA SER A 147 -4.94 -8.76 -6.67
C SER A 147 -5.75 -7.72 -5.91
N PHE A 148 -6.84 -7.20 -6.48
CA PHE A 148 -7.71 -6.25 -5.81
C PHE A 148 -8.32 -6.86 -4.54
N PHE A 149 -8.91 -8.05 -4.66
CA PHE A 149 -9.55 -8.73 -3.52
C PHE A 149 -8.54 -9.18 -2.46
N LEU A 150 -7.39 -9.73 -2.87
CA LEU A 150 -6.33 -10.11 -1.94
C LEU A 150 -5.85 -8.91 -1.12
N THR A 151 -5.58 -7.78 -1.78
CA THR A 151 -5.19 -6.55 -1.09
C THR A 151 -6.32 -6.04 -0.18
N ALA A 152 -7.57 -6.07 -0.62
CA ALA A 152 -8.71 -5.67 0.21
C ALA A 152 -8.87 -6.54 1.47
N VAL A 153 -8.65 -7.86 1.36
CA VAL A 153 -8.66 -8.80 2.49
C VAL A 153 -7.52 -8.49 3.47
N ILE A 154 -6.30 -8.25 2.97
CA ILE A 154 -5.16 -7.86 3.82
C ILE A 154 -5.48 -6.56 4.58
N ILE A 155 -5.98 -5.54 3.88
CA ILE A 155 -6.40 -4.27 4.50
C ILE A 155 -7.47 -4.52 5.57
N TYR A 156 -8.46 -5.36 5.28
CA TYR A 156 -9.51 -5.70 6.24
C TYR A 156 -8.93 -6.36 7.51
N ILE A 157 -8.07 -7.37 7.37
CA ILE A 157 -7.46 -8.08 8.49
C ILE A 157 -6.66 -7.11 9.36
N PHE A 158 -5.75 -6.33 8.79
CA PHE A 158 -4.94 -5.39 9.55
C PHE A 158 -5.76 -4.28 10.21
N ARG A 159 -6.86 -3.86 9.56
CA ARG A 159 -7.82 -2.93 10.17
C ARG A 159 -8.46 -3.54 11.42
N GLN A 160 -8.85 -4.82 11.39
CA GLN A 160 -9.41 -5.49 12.56
C GLN A 160 -8.38 -5.63 13.68
N LEU A 161 -7.14 -6.03 13.35
CA LEU A 161 -6.04 -6.12 14.32
C LEU A 161 -5.76 -4.76 14.99
N TYR A 162 -5.83 -3.67 14.23
CA TYR A 162 -5.70 -2.31 14.78
C TYR A 162 -6.80 -2.01 15.82
N TYR A 163 -8.08 -2.28 15.50
CA TYR A 163 -9.17 -2.00 16.44
C TYR A 163 -9.10 -2.88 17.68
N GLN A 164 -8.80 -4.17 17.53
CA GLN A 164 -8.61 -5.08 18.66
C GLN A 164 -7.52 -4.57 19.60
N TYR A 165 -6.36 -4.19 19.06
CA TYR A 165 -5.26 -3.65 19.85
C TYR A 165 -5.61 -2.32 20.52
N ALA A 166 -6.30 -1.43 19.80
CA ALA A 166 -6.71 -0.13 20.35
C ALA A 166 -7.71 -0.28 21.51
N ASP A 167 -8.69 -1.18 21.38
CA ASP A 167 -9.70 -1.46 22.42
C ASP A 167 -9.05 -2.10 23.66
N GLU A 168 -8.14 -3.07 23.47
CA GLU A 168 -7.38 -3.68 24.57
C GLU A 168 -6.53 -2.66 25.33
N LYS A 169 -5.87 -1.73 24.61
CA LYS A 169 -5.08 -0.66 25.22
C LYS A 169 -5.95 0.24 26.10
N GLN A 170 -7.12 0.65 25.59
CA GLN A 170 -8.05 1.48 26.34
C GLN A 170 -8.59 0.75 27.58
N SER A 171 -8.89 -0.55 27.50
CA SER A 171 -9.33 -1.34 28.65
C SER A 171 -8.28 -1.44 29.77
N LYS A 172 -6.99 -1.43 29.42
CA LYS A 172 -5.89 -1.48 30.41
C LYS A 172 -5.67 -0.15 31.10
N GLU A 173 -5.90 0.97 30.42
CA GLU A 173 -5.76 2.32 30.97
C GLU A 173 -6.90 2.69 31.95
N MET A 174 -8.05 2.00 31.90
CA MET A 174 -9.18 2.21 32.82
C MET A 174 -9.13 1.36 34.11
N LYS A 175 -8.20 0.40 34.21
CA LYS A 175 -8.02 -0.46 35.38
C LYS A 175 -6.85 0.02 36.22
#